data_AF-A0A8T2U1H7-F1
#
_entry.id   AF-A0A8T2U1H7-F1
#
_cell.length_a   1.000
_cell.length_b   1.000
_cell.length_c   1.000
_cell.angle_alpha   90.00
_cell.angle_beta   90.00
_cell.angle_gamma   90.00
#
_symmetry.space_group_name_H-M   'P 1'
#
loop_
_entity.id
_entity.type
_entity.pdbx_description
1 polymer ?
#
loop_
_entity_poly.entity_id
_entity_poly.type
_entity_poly.pdbx_seq_one_letter_code
_entity_poly.pdbx_strand_id
1 'polypeptide(L)'
;MSIIYTPVQIIGSSSGGTVFNYDAAQSGGVLRRIGVWAGEWQLRGIRVWFTHTTIPQTFGTANVGFYKEFEFTDGERISRLLAYKPHHLCHAINPCTIS
;
A
#
# COMPACT_ATOMS: atom_id res chain seq x y z
N MET A 1 -24.54 -1.04 13.18
CA MET A 1 -23.49 -0.76 12.19
C MET A 1 -22.20 -1.34 12.73
N SER A 2 -21.80 -2.52 12.26
CA SER A 2 -20.62 -3.22 12.80
C SER A 2 -19.38 -2.69 12.12
N ILE A 3 -18.49 -2.04 12.87
CA ILE A 3 -17.19 -1.57 12.39
C ILE A 3 -16.25 -2.77 12.48
N ILE A 4 -15.90 -3.39 11.35
CA ILE A 4 -14.84 -4.40 11.33
C ILE A 4 -13.51 -3.65 11.45
N TYR A 5 -12.90 -3.69 12.62
CA TYR A 5 -11.55 -3.17 12.85
C TYR A 5 -10.55 -4.18 12.28
N THR A 6 -10.15 -4.01 11.02
CA THR A 6 -8.93 -4.67 10.53
C THR A 6 -7.73 -4.04 11.22
N PRO A 7 -6.79 -4.84 11.76
CA PRO A 7 -5.61 -4.28 12.41
C PRO A 7 -4.73 -3.57 11.37
N VAL A 8 -4.49 -2.28 11.58
CA VAL A 8 -3.60 -1.47 10.73
C VAL A 8 -2.33 -1.15 11.52
N GLN A 9 -1.18 -1.45 10.93
CA GLN A 9 0.12 -1.02 11.45
C GLN A 9 0.83 -0.13 10.42
N ILE A 10 1.02 1.13 10.78
CA ILE A 10 1.71 2.11 9.95
C ILE A 10 3.22 2.03 10.22
N ILE A 11 4.01 1.77 9.17
CA ILE A 11 5.48 1.76 9.21
C ILE A 11 6.00 2.86 8.30
N GLY A 12 6.77 3.82 8.84
CA GLY A 12 7.25 4.96 8.06
C GLY A 12 7.60 6.19 8.89
N SER A 13 7.55 7.38 8.28
CA SER A 13 7.57 8.65 9.00
C SER A 13 6.14 9.09 9.33
N SER A 14 5.92 9.71 10.49
CA SER A 14 4.63 10.29 10.88
C SER A 14 4.49 11.78 10.51
N SER A 15 5.58 12.44 10.07
CA SER A 15 5.64 13.88 9.84
C SER A 15 5.87 14.29 8.37
N GLY A 16 5.83 13.35 7.43
CA GLY A 16 6.11 13.58 6.02
C GLY A 16 4.88 13.42 5.10
N GLY A 17 4.79 14.31 4.12
CA GLY A 17 3.81 14.35 3.01
C GLY A 17 2.33 14.32 3.39
N THR A 18 1.48 13.92 2.46
CA THR A 18 0.01 13.94 2.60
C THR A 18 -0.50 12.59 3.06
N VAL A 19 -1.25 12.59 4.18
CA VAL A 19 -1.94 11.41 4.70
C VAL A 19 -2.99 10.94 3.70
N PHE A 20 -3.04 9.62 3.48
CA PHE A 20 -4.10 8.99 2.71
C PHE A 20 -4.61 7.75 3.45
N ASN A 21 -5.88 7.43 3.20
CA ASN A 21 -6.47 6.16 3.59
C ASN A 21 -7.26 5.63 2.41
N TYR A 22 -7.04 4.38 2.03
CA TYR A 22 -7.78 3.73 0.96
C TYR A 22 -8.17 2.33 1.39
N ASP A 23 -9.44 2.22 1.73
CA ASP A 23 -10.06 1.08 2.37
C ASP A 23 -11.31 0.69 1.57
N ALA A 24 -11.42 -0.58 1.21
CA ALA A 24 -12.56 -1.14 0.48
C ALA A 24 -13.44 -2.07 1.35
N ALA A 25 -13.23 -2.11 2.66
CA ALA A 25 -13.93 -3.00 3.59
C ALA A 25 -15.45 -2.80 3.55
N GLN A 26 -15.92 -1.56 3.39
CA GLN A 26 -17.37 -1.26 3.33
C GLN A 26 -18.05 -1.88 2.11
N SER A 27 -17.32 -2.06 1.00
CA SER A 27 -17.82 -2.69 -0.22
C SER A 27 -17.47 -4.17 -0.33
N GLY A 28 -16.77 -4.73 0.66
CA GLY A 28 -16.24 -6.10 0.62
C GLY A 28 -15.11 -6.28 -0.41
N GLY A 29 -14.55 -5.20 -0.95
CA GLY A 29 -13.41 -5.26 -1.85
C GLY A 29 -12.17 -5.73 -1.11
N VAL A 30 -11.44 -6.67 -1.71
CA VAL A 30 -10.16 -7.14 -1.19
C VAL A 30 -9.04 -6.82 -2.19
N LEU A 31 -7.81 -6.69 -1.69
CA LEU A 31 -6.64 -6.42 -2.52
C LEU A 31 -6.44 -7.56 -3.52
N ARG A 32 -6.54 -7.25 -4.81
CA ARG A 32 -6.32 -8.20 -5.91
C ARG A 32 -4.89 -8.14 -6.43
N ARG A 33 -4.30 -6.95 -6.43
CA ARG A 33 -2.99 -6.71 -7.02
C ARG A 33 -2.34 -5.51 -6.35
N ILE A 34 -1.01 -5.58 -6.20
CA ILE A 34 -0.19 -4.49 -5.69
C ILE A 34 1.04 -4.30 -6.57
N GLY A 35 1.28 -3.06 -6.97
CA GLY A 35 2.45 -2.60 -7.69
C GLY A 35 3.23 -1.62 -6.83
N VAL A 36 4.56 -1.70 -6.85
CA VAL A 36 5.44 -0.85 -6.05
C VAL A 36 6.55 -0.31 -6.92
N TRP A 37 6.80 1.00 -6.84
CA TRP A 37 8.00 1.63 -7.36
C TRP A 37 9.00 1.80 -6.22
N ALA A 38 10.19 1.22 -6.35
CA ALA A 38 11.30 1.42 -5.44
C ALA A 38 12.29 2.42 -6.04
N GLY A 39 12.63 3.45 -5.26
CA GLY A 39 13.78 4.31 -5.48
C GLY A 39 15.00 3.79 -4.74
N GLU A 40 16.09 4.54 -4.80
CA GLU A 40 17.38 4.14 -4.21
C GLU A 40 17.31 3.96 -2.69
N TRP A 41 16.56 4.80 -1.98
CA TRP A 41 16.52 4.81 -0.51
C TRP A 41 15.09 4.84 0.05
N GLN A 42 14.08 4.72 -0.81
CA GLN A 42 12.67 4.76 -0.44
C GLN A 42 11.81 3.94 -1.40
N LEU A 43 10.62 3.53 -0.95
CA LEU A 43 9.53 3.36 -1.90
C LEU A 43 9.20 4.73 -2.50
N ARG A 44 8.92 4.80 -3.81
CA ARG A 44 8.56 6.01 -4.55
C ARG A 44 7.06 6.12 -4.83
N GLY A 45 6.40 4.98 -5.06
CA GLY A 45 4.95 4.90 -5.14
C GLY A 45 4.41 3.51 -4.92
N ILE A 46 3.11 3.43 -4.71
CA ILE A 46 2.34 2.17 -4.61
C ILE A 46 1.10 2.32 -5.49
N ARG A 47 0.76 1.27 -6.23
CA ARG A 47 -0.49 1.15 -6.98
C ARG A 47 -1.24 -0.08 -6.49
N VAL A 48 -2.53 0.07 -6.23
CA VAL A 48 -3.39 -1.01 -5.72
C VAL A 48 -4.62 -1.18 -6.59
N TRP A 49 -5.06 -2.43 -6.73
CA TRP A 49 -6.31 -2.81 -7.37
C TRP A 49 -7.11 -3.68 -6.41
N PHE A 50 -8.41 -3.40 -6.29
CA PHE A 50 -9.34 -4.21 -5.51
C PHE A 50 -10.19 -5.08 -6.43
N THR A 51 -10.73 -6.19 -5.92
CA THR A 51 -11.51 -7.19 -6.68
C THR A 51 -12.72 -6.65 -7.45
N HIS A 52 -13.23 -5.47 -7.09
CA HIS A 52 -14.40 -4.85 -7.69
C HIS A 52 -14.10 -3.52 -8.41
N THR A 53 -12.83 -3.19 -8.63
CA THR A 53 -12.43 -1.96 -9.34
C THR A 53 -11.57 -2.29 -10.55
N THR A 54 -11.90 -1.70 -11.71
CA THR A 54 -11.05 -1.75 -12.91
C THR A 54 -9.97 -0.67 -12.87
N ILE A 55 -10.24 0.42 -12.15
CA ILE A 55 -9.35 1.57 -12.02
C ILE A 55 -8.47 1.36 -10.78
N PRO A 56 -7.14 1.32 -10.93
CA PRO A 56 -6.24 1.31 -9.79
C PRO A 56 -6.16 2.67 -9.10
N GLN A 57 -5.86 2.63 -7.81
CA GLN A 57 -5.47 3.82 -7.07
C GLN A 57 -3.95 3.85 -6.91
N THR A 58 -3.33 5.02 -7.14
CA THR A 58 -1.88 5.20 -7.06
C THR A 58 -1.53 6.28 -6.03
N PHE A 59 -0.53 5.99 -5.19
CA PHE A 59 0.00 6.89 -4.17
C PHE A 59 1.50 7.11 -4.39
N GLY A 60 1.99 8.30 -4.07
CA GLY A 60 3.37 8.70 -4.34
C GLY A 60 3.63 9.01 -5.82
N THR A 61 4.88 8.84 -6.24
CA THR A 61 5.33 9.11 -7.61
C THR A 61 5.45 7.81 -8.40
N ALA A 62 4.54 7.60 -9.34
CA ALA A 62 4.59 6.47 -10.27
C ALA A 62 5.62 6.69 -11.39
N ASN A 63 5.97 5.59 -12.07
CA ASN A 63 6.83 5.57 -13.26
C ASN A 63 8.27 6.09 -13.04
N VAL A 64 8.71 6.18 -11.78
CA VAL A 64 10.07 6.58 -11.39
C VAL A 64 10.65 5.52 -10.47
N GLY A 65 11.76 4.91 -10.87
CA GLY A 65 12.42 3.82 -10.14
C GLY A 65 12.00 2.42 -10.63
N PHE A 66 12.41 1.40 -9.88
CA PHE A 66 12.17 0.00 -10.22
C PHE A 66 10.74 -0.42 -9.88
N TYR A 67 10.00 -0.92 -10.86
CA TYR A 67 8.65 -1.42 -10.67
C TYR A 67 8.62 -2.93 -10.45
N LYS A 68 7.88 -3.37 -9.43
CA LYS A 68 7.46 -4.77 -9.27
C LYS A 68 5.99 -4.84 -8.93
N GLU A 69 5.36 -5.91 -9.39
CA GLU A 69 3.94 -6.18 -9.19
C GLU A 69 3.73 -7.60 -8.70
N PHE A 70 2.69 -7.78 -7.90
CA PHE A 70 2.17 -9.07 -7.47
C PHE A 70 0.64 -9.06 -7.62
N GLU A 71 0.09 -10.10 -8.25
CA GLU A 71 -1.34 -10.34 -8.35
C GLU A 71 -1.70 -11.60 -7.57
N PHE A 72 -2.69 -11.47 -6.70
CA PHE A 72 -3.26 -12.58 -5.94
C PHE A 72 -4.18 -13.39 -6.85
N THR A 73 -4.08 -14.70 -6.75
CA THR A 73 -5.07 -15.61 -7.31
C THR A 73 -6.34 -15.66 -6.45
N ASP A 74 -7.45 -16.15 -7.01
CA ASP A 74 -8.70 -16.26 -6.27
C ASP A 74 -8.53 -17.14 -5.02
N GLY A 75 -8.83 -16.56 -3.85
CA GLY A 75 -8.71 -17.23 -2.56
C GLY A 75 -7.31 -17.19 -1.93
N GLU A 76 -6.30 -16.66 -2.63
CA GLU A 76 -4.96 -16.46 -2.08
C GLU A 76 -4.97 -15.40 -0.97
N ARG A 77 -4.22 -15.65 0.11
CA ARG A 77 -4.18 -14.79 1.30
C ARG A 77 -2.76 -14.55 1.74
N ILE A 78 -2.49 -13.35 2.23
CA ILE A 78 -1.24 -13.02 2.91
C ILE A 78 -1.18 -13.80 4.21
N SER A 79 -0.19 -14.69 4.34
CA SER A 79 0.07 -15.43 5.59
C SER A 79 1.05 -14.69 6.50
N ARG A 80 1.95 -13.88 5.92
CA ARG A 80 2.93 -13.03 6.63
C ARG A 80 3.22 -11.77 5.83
N LEU A 81 3.36 -10.64 6.55
CA LEU A 81 3.77 -9.37 5.99
C LEU A 81 4.95 -8.81 6.80
N LEU A 82 6.02 -8.41 6.11
CA LEU A 82 7.17 -7.73 6.70
C LEU A 82 7.35 -6.39 5.98
N ALA A 83 7.52 -5.31 6.75
CA ALA A 83 7.75 -3.97 6.23
C ALA A 83 8.97 -3.35 6.94
N TYR A 84 9.78 -2.61 6.18
CA TYR A 84 11.04 -2.03 6.65
C TYR A 84 11.04 -0.52 6.45
N LYS A 85 11.46 0.20 7.49
CA LYS A 85 11.81 1.61 7.40
C LYS A 85 13.31 1.72 7.07
N PRO A 86 13.73 2.48 6.04
CA PRO A 86 15.15 2.75 5.81
C PRO A 86 15.79 3.42 7.03
N HIS A 87 16.96 2.94 7.46
CA HIS A 87 17.58 3.33 8.73
C HIS A 87 18.31 4.69 8.73
N HIS A 88 18.49 5.33 7.57
CA HIS A 88 19.06 6.67 7.46
C HIS A 88 18.40 7.40 6.28
N LEU A 89 17.99 8.65 6.47
CA LEU A 89 17.29 9.56 5.53
C LEU A 89 15.75 9.51 5.59
N CYS A 90 15.21 10.36 6.46
CA CYS A 90 13.78 10.62 6.67
C CYS A 90 13.11 11.36 5.50
N HIS A 91 13.03 10.80 4.30
CA HIS A 91 12.23 11.39 3.20
C HIS A 91 11.48 10.35 2.34
N ALA A 92 11.22 9.16 2.90
CA ALA A 92 10.59 8.03 2.20
C ALA A 92 9.09 7.98 2.54
N ILE A 93 8.26 7.64 1.54
CA ILE A 93 6.78 7.75 1.49
C ILE A 93 6.06 7.77 2.84
N ASN A 94 5.16 8.75 2.91
CA ASN A 94 4.04 8.98 3.82
C ASN A 94 3.44 7.69 4.42
N PRO A 95 2.81 7.76 5.58
CA PRO A 95 2.15 6.60 6.16
C PRO A 95 1.16 5.97 5.15
N CYS A 96 1.43 4.72 4.75
CA CYS A 96 0.54 3.93 3.93
C CYS A 96 -0.33 3.07 4.85
N THR A 97 -1.61 3.38 4.90
CA THR A 97 -2.63 2.48 5.46
C THR A 97 -3.11 1.59 4.33
N ILE A 98 -2.87 0.28 4.45
CA ILE A 98 -3.54 -0.74 3.63
C ILE A 98 -4.37 -1.55 4.61
N SER A 99 -5.67 -1.29 4.63
CA SER A 99 -6.67 -2.10 5.34
C SER A 99 -7.41 -3.04 4.40
#